data_AF-A0A3N4LCV5-F1
#
_entry.id   AF-A0A3N4LCV5-F1
#
_cell.length_a   1.000
_cell.length_b   1.000
_cell.length_c   1.000
_cell.angle_alpha   90.00
_cell.angle_beta   90.00
_cell.angle_gamma   90.00
#
_symmetry.space_group_name_H-M   'P 1'
#
loop_
_entity.id
_entity.type
_entity.pdbx_description
1 polymer ?
#
loop_
_entity_poly.entity_id
_entity_poly.type
_entity_poly.pdbx_seq_one_letter_code
_entity_poly.pdbx_strand_id
1 'polypeptide(L)'
;MPCNECQWDRWEQWPEDAQPYRMALIADLQIVNPHTYPRRGIVLKATTFYTDLFMSKLYSLLNKILLPESTVFLGDLFDGGREWSTSTATWGSHVTDPSTPGREDWTKYNRAYWEQEFVRFNKIFPMLPGRRSIRSLPGNHDLGFGNGVNEGVVSRFKSFFGETNSVHTLGNHTFVLIDSVSLENTENPKIYEPARRFLDEFSASIPSPRKLLQQNPEVRSSKLYDAGNGAAPANTVPPISPLPKILLTHVPLYRPQNTPCGPLREGHSLDGTIPLRDILKKIQPILVASGDDHDYCEVLHAGATGMVKEITVKSFSMAMSVRRPGFLMLSLWNPVKEAVVEGGNDASTVQSRLCLLPDQVGIWQTYLMLFGITKFVVTLSIVWNSIAIITRSSASNHGSSGSSWSHYGGYGIPSTTSSPAPPYNEDDESTAVSSSDILFCCFDISALA
;
A
#
# COMPACT_ATOMS: atom_id res chain seq x y z
N MET A 1 6.32 9.57 -7.42
CA MET A 1 6.72 9.45 -6.00
C MET A 1 7.81 10.48 -5.76
N PRO A 2 8.00 11.07 -4.57
CA PRO A 2 9.31 11.62 -4.24
C PRO A 2 10.27 10.43 -4.09
N CYS A 3 10.66 9.80 -5.21
CA CYS A 3 11.46 8.57 -5.25
C CYS A 3 12.74 8.73 -4.43
N ASN A 4 13.25 9.96 -4.31
CA ASN A 4 14.40 10.29 -3.47
C ASN A 4 14.24 9.87 -2.01
N GLU A 5 13.14 10.20 -1.35
CA GLU A 5 13.03 10.03 0.11
C GLU A 5 12.83 8.57 0.53
N CYS A 6 12.36 7.75 -0.40
CA CYS A 6 12.08 6.33 -0.18
C CYS A 6 13.26 5.42 -0.53
N GLN A 7 14.33 5.95 -1.12
CA GLN A 7 15.55 5.17 -1.36
C GLN A 7 16.12 4.69 -0.02
N TRP A 8 16.30 3.38 0.13
CA TRP A 8 16.76 2.72 1.36
C TRP A 8 17.99 3.41 1.95
N ASP A 9 19.02 3.62 1.13
CA ASP A 9 20.32 4.15 1.54
C ASP A 9 20.28 5.61 2.05
N ARG A 10 19.13 6.29 1.98
CA ARG A 10 18.98 7.68 2.46
C ARG A 10 18.46 7.81 3.87
N TRP A 11 17.84 6.78 4.40
CA TRP A 11 17.21 6.82 5.70
C TRP A 11 17.60 5.63 6.58
N GLU A 12 18.09 4.54 5.98
CA GLU A 12 18.69 3.46 6.74
C GLU A 12 19.96 3.94 7.44
N GLN A 13 20.04 3.64 8.73
CA GLN A 13 21.17 3.97 9.59
C GLN A 13 21.69 2.67 10.19
N TRP A 14 22.31 1.85 9.35
CA TRP A 14 22.98 0.62 9.76
C TRP A 14 24.50 0.75 9.63
N PRO A 15 25.29 -0.07 10.34
CA PRO A 15 26.74 -0.17 10.11
C PRO A 15 27.08 -0.50 8.65
N GLU A 16 28.28 -0.14 8.19
CA GLU A 16 28.69 -0.26 6.79
C GLU A 16 28.65 -1.70 6.25
N ASP A 17 28.82 -2.70 7.12
CA ASP A 17 28.79 -4.13 6.79
C ASP A 17 27.39 -4.76 6.90
N ALA A 18 26.39 -3.98 7.29
CA ALA A 18 25.03 -4.47 7.46
C ALA A 18 24.39 -4.85 6.11
N GLN A 19 23.74 -6.02 6.10
CA GLN A 19 22.89 -6.48 5.01
C GLN A 19 21.44 -6.54 5.55
N PRO A 20 20.70 -5.42 5.52
CA PRO A 20 19.35 -5.38 6.07
C PRO A 20 18.36 -6.13 5.17
N TYR A 21 17.41 -6.83 5.79
CA TYR A 21 16.24 -7.37 5.12
C TYR A 21 15.23 -6.26 4.87
N ARG A 22 14.80 -6.08 3.63
CA ARG A 22 14.01 -4.91 3.20
C ARG A 22 12.62 -5.32 2.77
N MET A 23 11.58 -4.73 3.37
CA MET A 23 10.19 -5.09 3.08
C MET A 23 9.24 -3.90 3.05
N ALA A 24 8.10 -4.08 2.39
CA ALA A 24 7.02 -3.10 2.35
C ALA A 24 5.75 -3.65 3.02
N LEU A 25 5.08 -2.80 3.80
CA LEU A 25 3.72 -3.00 4.28
C LEU A 25 2.77 -2.08 3.50
N ILE A 26 1.70 -2.65 2.97
CA ILE A 26 0.63 -1.91 2.28
C ILE A 26 -0.70 -2.25 2.96
N ALA A 27 -1.56 -1.24 3.12
CA ALA A 27 -2.85 -1.37 3.81
C ALA A 27 -3.97 -0.76 2.97
N ASP A 28 -5.21 -1.15 3.29
CA ASP A 28 -6.46 -0.53 2.84
C ASP A 28 -6.50 -0.31 1.32
N LEU A 29 -6.34 -1.40 0.58
CA LEU A 29 -6.37 -1.36 -0.89
C LEU A 29 -7.77 -1.08 -1.39
N GLN A 30 -8.76 -1.71 -0.74
CA GLN A 30 -10.20 -1.53 -0.93
C GLN A 30 -10.54 -1.32 -2.40
N ILE A 31 -10.22 -2.31 -3.23
CA ILE A 31 -10.39 -2.18 -4.67
C ILE A 31 -11.85 -1.79 -4.99
N VAL A 32 -12.03 -0.66 -5.69
CA VAL A 32 -13.33 0.00 -5.83
C VAL A 32 -14.31 -0.88 -6.58
N ASN A 33 -15.52 -1.02 -6.06
CA ASN A 33 -16.58 -1.81 -6.69
C ASN A 33 -17.98 -1.22 -6.35
N PRO A 34 -19.10 -1.89 -6.71
CA PRO A 34 -20.45 -1.41 -6.43
C PRO A 34 -20.79 -1.17 -4.95
N HIS A 35 -20.00 -1.72 -4.02
CA HIS A 35 -20.08 -1.44 -2.58
C HIS A 35 -19.60 -0.03 -2.23
N THR A 36 -18.56 0.47 -2.92
CA THR A 36 -17.82 1.66 -2.50
C THR A 36 -18.60 2.96 -2.66
N TYR A 37 -19.41 3.04 -3.70
CA TYR A 37 -20.16 4.26 -4.02
C TYR A 37 -21.57 3.91 -4.49
N PRO A 38 -22.59 4.75 -4.20
CA PRO A 38 -23.96 4.54 -4.68
C PRO A 38 -24.11 4.75 -6.21
N ARG A 39 -23.07 5.27 -6.88
CA ARG A 39 -23.07 5.51 -8.33
C ARG A 39 -22.91 4.22 -9.13
N ARG A 40 -23.42 4.22 -10.37
CA ARG A 40 -23.44 3.04 -11.28
C ARG A 40 -23.01 3.40 -12.70
N GLY A 41 -22.94 2.38 -13.54
CA GLY A 41 -22.68 2.53 -14.97
C GLY A 41 -21.27 3.06 -15.26
N ILE A 42 -21.18 4.00 -16.20
CA ILE A 42 -19.89 4.46 -16.74
C ILE A 42 -19.02 5.17 -15.70
N VAL A 43 -19.65 5.87 -14.73
CA VAL A 43 -18.93 6.62 -13.70
C VAL A 43 -18.22 5.68 -12.73
N LEU A 44 -18.89 4.62 -12.29
CA LEU A 44 -18.27 3.60 -11.46
C LEU A 44 -17.16 2.86 -12.22
N LYS A 45 -17.42 2.45 -13.47
CA LYS A 45 -16.41 1.79 -14.32
C LYS A 45 -15.17 2.66 -14.52
N ALA A 46 -15.33 3.96 -14.78
CA ALA A 46 -14.22 4.89 -14.89
C ALA A 46 -13.45 5.01 -13.57
N THR A 47 -14.16 5.11 -12.44
CA THR A 47 -13.53 5.16 -11.11
C THR A 47 -12.69 3.91 -10.87
N THR A 48 -13.29 2.72 -11.02
CA THR A 48 -12.60 1.43 -10.87
C THR A 48 -11.37 1.35 -11.78
N PHE A 49 -11.50 1.74 -13.06
CA PHE A 49 -10.38 1.71 -14.00
C PHE A 49 -9.21 2.57 -13.53
N TYR A 50 -9.46 3.83 -13.15
CA TYR A 50 -8.38 4.74 -12.75
C TYR A 50 -7.78 4.38 -11.39
N THR A 51 -8.56 3.86 -10.44
CA THR A 51 -8.03 3.38 -9.15
C THR A 51 -7.18 2.13 -9.33
N ASP A 52 -7.61 1.19 -10.18
CA ASP A 52 -6.86 -0.03 -10.48
C ASP A 52 -5.56 0.31 -11.21
N LEU A 53 -5.61 1.23 -12.19
CA LEU A 53 -4.43 1.70 -12.91
C LEU A 53 -3.42 2.37 -11.97
N PHE A 54 -3.90 3.25 -11.09
CA PHE A 54 -3.07 3.92 -10.08
C PHE A 54 -2.34 2.89 -9.20
N MET A 55 -3.08 1.97 -8.58
CA MET A 55 -2.50 0.97 -7.69
C MET A 55 -1.57 0.00 -8.43
N SER A 56 -1.94 -0.45 -9.63
CA SER A 56 -1.11 -1.37 -10.43
C SER A 56 0.22 -0.73 -10.83
N LYS A 57 0.20 0.54 -11.29
CA LYS A 57 1.42 1.28 -11.64
C LYS A 57 2.31 1.47 -10.42
N LEU A 58 1.73 1.87 -9.28
CA LEU A 58 2.51 2.07 -8.05
C LEU A 58 3.08 0.77 -7.49
N TYR A 59 2.32 -0.32 -7.49
CA TYR A 59 2.81 -1.62 -7.05
C TYR A 59 3.94 -2.14 -7.95
N SER A 60 3.82 -1.94 -9.27
CA SER A 60 4.91 -2.22 -10.23
C SER A 60 6.14 -1.37 -9.93
N LEU A 61 6.00 -0.06 -9.65
CA LEU A 61 7.13 0.82 -9.37
C LEU A 61 7.80 0.50 -8.04
N LEU A 62 7.03 0.26 -6.98
CA LEU A 62 7.52 -0.23 -5.68
C LEU A 62 8.40 -1.47 -5.88
N ASN A 63 7.94 -2.39 -6.72
CA ASN A 63 8.66 -3.62 -7.01
C ASN A 63 9.77 -3.50 -8.07
N LYS A 64 9.86 -2.42 -8.85
CA LYS A 64 10.95 -2.24 -9.83
C LYS A 64 12.07 -1.35 -9.31
N ILE A 65 11.73 -0.37 -8.47
CA ILE A 65 12.66 0.65 -7.99
C ILE A 65 13.14 0.30 -6.59
N LEU A 66 12.20 0.02 -5.67
CA LEU A 66 12.56 -0.24 -4.27
C LEU A 66 12.91 -1.71 -4.02
N LEU A 67 12.50 -2.61 -4.91
CA LEU A 67 12.92 -4.03 -4.89
C LEU A 67 12.81 -4.71 -3.49
N PRO A 68 11.70 -4.55 -2.74
CA PRO A 68 11.62 -5.20 -1.44
C PRO A 68 11.60 -6.73 -1.58
N GLU A 69 12.21 -7.44 -0.63
CA GLU A 69 12.26 -8.91 -0.59
C GLU A 69 10.90 -9.51 -0.22
N SER A 70 10.16 -8.78 0.63
CA SER A 70 8.77 -9.10 1.01
C SER A 70 7.83 -7.92 0.81
N THR A 71 6.59 -8.21 0.44
CA THR A 71 5.45 -7.30 0.64
C THR A 71 4.37 -7.97 1.49
N VAL A 72 3.91 -7.30 2.53
CA VAL A 72 2.82 -7.75 3.40
C VAL A 72 1.64 -6.81 3.27
N PHE A 73 0.45 -7.39 3.13
CA PHE A 73 -0.81 -6.67 2.98
C PHE A 73 -1.53 -6.70 4.32
N LEU A 74 -1.91 -5.54 4.84
CA LEU A 74 -2.47 -5.38 6.19
C LEU A 74 -4.00 -5.32 6.18
N GLY A 75 -4.66 -6.20 5.44
CA GLY A 75 -6.13 -6.26 5.37
C GLY A 75 -6.77 -5.25 4.41
N ASP A 76 -8.10 -5.33 4.37
CA ASP A 76 -8.99 -4.58 3.49
C ASP A 76 -8.53 -4.62 2.02
N LEU A 77 -8.40 -5.84 1.52
CA LEU A 77 -8.01 -6.09 0.13
C LEU A 77 -9.13 -5.68 -0.82
N PHE A 78 -10.38 -5.97 -0.42
CA PHE A 78 -11.58 -5.65 -1.17
C PHE A 78 -12.46 -4.71 -0.37
N ASP A 79 -13.10 -3.76 -1.04
CA ASP A 79 -14.07 -2.90 -0.36
C ASP A 79 -15.41 -3.63 -0.08
N GLY A 80 -15.83 -4.50 -0.99
CA GLY A 80 -17.06 -5.32 -0.87
C GLY A 80 -16.79 -6.77 -0.50
N GLY A 81 -15.62 -7.09 0.07
CA GLY A 81 -15.12 -8.46 0.24
C GLY A 81 -16.06 -9.38 1.02
N ARG A 82 -16.74 -8.85 2.03
CA ARG A 82 -17.72 -9.56 2.86
C ARG A 82 -19.14 -9.65 2.27
N GLU A 83 -19.46 -8.79 1.31
CA GLU A 83 -20.85 -8.53 0.90
C GLU A 83 -21.38 -9.48 -0.16
N TRP A 84 -20.47 -9.98 -1.00
CA TRP A 84 -20.82 -10.86 -2.11
C TRP A 84 -21.03 -12.28 -1.58
N SER A 85 -22.21 -12.84 -1.83
CA SER A 85 -22.67 -14.09 -1.18
C SER A 85 -21.71 -15.26 -1.32
N THR A 86 -21.72 -16.16 -0.32
CA THR A 86 -21.02 -17.44 -0.35
C THR A 86 -22.03 -18.58 -0.51
N SER A 87 -21.59 -19.78 -0.90
CA SER A 87 -22.47 -20.95 -1.04
C SER A 87 -23.12 -21.39 0.27
N THR A 88 -22.59 -20.95 1.41
CA THR A 88 -23.10 -21.22 2.76
C THR A 88 -23.78 -20.02 3.41
N ALA A 89 -23.67 -18.82 2.83
CA ALA A 89 -24.44 -17.68 3.27
C ALA A 89 -25.88 -17.84 2.80
N THR A 90 -26.84 -17.72 3.72
CA THR A 90 -28.25 -17.59 3.35
C THR A 90 -28.40 -16.39 2.42
N TRP A 91 -29.01 -16.63 1.26
CA TRP A 91 -29.36 -15.61 0.29
C TRP A 91 -30.13 -14.50 1.03
N GLY A 92 -29.59 -13.27 1.07
CA GLY A 92 -30.17 -12.15 1.82
C GLY A 92 -29.43 -11.73 3.11
N SER A 93 -28.36 -12.41 3.53
CA SER A 93 -27.50 -11.94 4.64
C SER A 93 -26.49 -10.86 4.22
N HIS A 94 -26.91 -9.88 3.41
CA HIS A 94 -26.13 -8.65 3.28
C HIS A 94 -26.09 -8.00 4.66
N VAL A 95 -24.90 -7.86 5.23
CA VAL A 95 -24.71 -7.27 6.56
C VAL A 95 -24.90 -5.78 6.40
N THR A 96 -26.14 -5.29 6.44
CA THR A 96 -26.62 -4.00 6.98
C THR A 96 -27.89 -3.47 6.30
N ASP A 97 -28.54 -2.57 7.05
CA ASP A 97 -29.74 -1.75 6.79
C ASP A 97 -30.15 -1.54 5.30
N PRO A 98 -31.40 -1.89 4.90
CA PRO A 98 -32.00 -1.56 3.61
C PRO A 98 -31.98 -0.07 3.23
N SER A 99 -31.77 0.84 4.19
CA SER A 99 -31.72 2.29 3.97
C SER A 99 -30.42 2.79 3.33
N THR A 100 -29.40 1.94 3.20
CA THR A 100 -28.09 2.38 2.71
C THR A 100 -28.12 2.66 1.20
N PRO A 101 -27.74 3.87 0.77
CA PRO A 101 -27.79 4.26 -0.64
C PRO A 101 -26.99 3.33 -1.54
N GLY A 102 -27.60 2.89 -2.65
CA GLY A 102 -26.91 2.06 -3.65
C GLY A 102 -26.83 0.59 -3.27
N ARG A 103 -27.70 0.07 -2.40
CA ARG A 103 -27.82 -1.37 -2.11
C ARG A 103 -28.84 -2.12 -2.95
N GLU A 104 -29.66 -1.41 -3.73
CA GLU A 104 -30.83 -1.96 -4.42
C GLU A 104 -30.48 -3.09 -5.41
N ASP A 105 -29.24 -3.09 -5.90
CA ASP A 105 -28.74 -4.08 -6.85
C ASP A 105 -27.76 -5.10 -6.25
N TRP A 106 -27.48 -5.07 -4.94
CA TRP A 106 -26.46 -5.94 -4.34
C TRP A 106 -26.81 -7.42 -4.41
N THR A 107 -28.10 -7.75 -4.42
CA THR A 107 -28.63 -9.11 -4.61
C THR A 107 -28.19 -9.75 -5.93
N LYS A 108 -27.73 -8.95 -6.90
CA LYS A 108 -27.21 -9.43 -8.18
C LYS A 108 -25.77 -9.94 -8.08
N TYR A 109 -25.01 -9.46 -7.09
CA TYR A 109 -23.62 -9.85 -6.90
C TYR A 109 -23.53 -11.07 -5.98
N ASN A 110 -22.77 -12.06 -6.40
CA ASN A 110 -22.68 -13.36 -5.73
C ASN A 110 -21.22 -13.82 -5.67
N ARG A 111 -21.02 -15.09 -5.27
CA ARG A 111 -19.70 -15.73 -5.26
C ARG A 111 -18.92 -15.56 -6.56
N ALA A 112 -19.56 -15.71 -7.72
CA ALA A 112 -18.88 -15.58 -9.02
C ALA A 112 -18.39 -14.16 -9.27
N TYR A 113 -19.14 -13.14 -8.81
CA TYR A 113 -18.67 -11.75 -8.85
C TYR A 113 -17.44 -11.56 -7.95
N TRP A 114 -17.47 -12.09 -6.73
CA TRP A 114 -16.31 -12.05 -5.83
C TRP A 114 -15.08 -12.74 -6.44
N GLU A 115 -15.25 -13.86 -7.12
CA GLU A 115 -14.14 -14.55 -7.80
C GLU A 115 -13.54 -13.70 -8.92
N GLN A 116 -14.36 -12.93 -9.64
CA GLN A 116 -13.86 -11.94 -10.62
C GLN A 116 -13.08 -10.82 -9.93
N GLU A 117 -13.54 -10.34 -8.77
CA GLU A 117 -12.79 -9.38 -7.95
C GLU A 117 -11.44 -9.95 -7.52
N PHE A 118 -11.38 -11.23 -7.11
CA PHE A 118 -10.12 -11.91 -6.78
C PHE A 118 -9.16 -12.00 -7.98
N VAL A 119 -9.67 -12.33 -9.18
CA VAL A 119 -8.85 -12.32 -10.40
C VAL A 119 -8.33 -10.92 -10.69
N ARG A 120 -9.19 -9.90 -10.57
CA ARG A 120 -8.83 -8.49 -10.73
C ARG A 120 -7.76 -8.05 -9.71
N PHE A 121 -7.91 -8.42 -8.44
CA PHE A 121 -6.92 -8.18 -7.40
C PHE A 121 -5.55 -8.73 -7.80
N ASN A 122 -5.48 -9.99 -8.26
CA ASN A 122 -4.21 -10.59 -8.68
C ASN A 122 -3.63 -9.97 -9.96
N LYS A 123 -4.46 -9.33 -10.79
CA LYS A 123 -3.98 -8.54 -11.95
C LYS A 123 -3.35 -7.22 -11.50
N ILE A 124 -3.94 -6.55 -10.50
CA ILE A 124 -3.41 -5.30 -9.94
C ILE A 124 -2.14 -5.57 -9.14
N PHE A 125 -2.14 -6.65 -8.35
CA PHE A 125 -1.08 -7.06 -7.43
C PHE A 125 -0.56 -8.47 -7.78
N PRO A 126 0.16 -8.65 -8.89
CA PRO A 126 0.68 -9.95 -9.30
C PRO A 126 1.65 -10.52 -8.28
N MET A 127 1.66 -11.85 -8.12
CA MET A 127 2.74 -12.52 -7.40
C MET A 127 4.02 -12.46 -8.25
N LEU A 128 5.11 -12.00 -7.67
CA LEU A 128 6.38 -11.84 -8.37
C LEU A 128 7.33 -13.02 -8.03
N PRO A 129 7.94 -13.68 -9.03
CA PRO A 129 8.89 -14.75 -8.79
C PRO A 129 10.03 -14.33 -7.87
N GLY A 130 10.40 -15.19 -6.92
CA GLY A 130 11.49 -14.93 -5.98
C GLY A 130 11.20 -13.87 -4.91
N ARG A 131 9.97 -13.36 -4.84
CA ARG A 131 9.56 -12.40 -3.79
C ARG A 131 8.39 -12.91 -2.99
N ARG A 132 8.47 -12.70 -1.68
CA ARG A 132 7.42 -13.16 -0.77
C ARG A 132 6.29 -12.15 -0.74
N SER A 133 5.07 -12.61 -0.96
CA SER A 133 3.86 -11.79 -0.84
C SER A 133 2.91 -12.42 0.17
N ILE A 134 2.70 -11.75 1.31
CA ILE A 134 1.83 -12.23 2.39
C ILE A 134 0.54 -11.42 2.34
N ARG A 135 -0.58 -12.10 2.07
CA ARG A 135 -1.89 -11.49 1.78
C ARG A 135 -3.00 -12.03 2.67
N SER A 136 -2.64 -12.77 3.71
CA SER A 136 -3.57 -13.54 4.53
C SER A 136 -4.11 -12.79 5.73
N LEU A 137 -3.62 -11.57 6.02
CA LEU A 137 -4.20 -10.74 7.07
C LEU A 137 -5.49 -10.12 6.56
N PRO A 138 -6.66 -10.45 7.15
CA PRO A 138 -7.93 -9.90 6.70
C PRO A 138 -8.22 -8.55 7.37
N GLY A 139 -9.05 -7.73 6.71
CA GLY A 139 -9.69 -6.57 7.34
C GLY A 139 -11.21 -6.66 7.43
N ASN A 140 -11.84 -5.60 7.95
CA ASN A 140 -13.29 -5.55 8.16
C ASN A 140 -14.09 -5.48 6.86
N HIS A 141 -13.51 -4.99 5.76
CA HIS A 141 -14.11 -5.09 4.44
C HIS A 141 -13.98 -6.47 3.80
N ASP A 142 -13.00 -7.26 4.24
CA ASP A 142 -12.84 -8.63 3.78
C ASP A 142 -13.79 -9.62 4.47
N LEU A 143 -13.94 -9.52 5.81
CA LEU A 143 -14.65 -10.50 6.62
C LEU A 143 -15.91 -10.00 7.32
N GLY A 144 -16.05 -8.69 7.52
CA GLY A 144 -16.94 -8.09 8.53
C GLY A 144 -16.20 -7.76 9.81
N PHE A 145 -16.91 -7.26 10.82
CA PHE A 145 -16.32 -6.81 12.09
C PHE A 145 -17.09 -7.36 13.30
N GLY A 146 -16.39 -7.94 14.27
CA GLY A 146 -16.98 -8.49 15.49
C GLY A 146 -18.09 -9.49 15.20
N ASN A 147 -19.29 -9.25 15.75
CA ASN A 147 -20.46 -10.12 15.55
C ASN A 147 -21.02 -10.08 14.12
N GLY A 148 -20.58 -9.14 13.29
CA GLY A 148 -20.91 -9.09 11.86
C GLY A 148 -20.05 -10.00 10.97
N VAL A 149 -19.03 -10.68 11.52
CA VAL A 149 -18.20 -11.62 10.75
C VAL A 149 -18.99 -12.88 10.40
N ASN A 150 -18.87 -13.37 9.17
CA ASN A 150 -19.61 -14.54 8.68
C ASN A 150 -18.68 -15.75 8.43
N GLU A 151 -19.03 -16.93 8.97
CA GLU A 151 -18.25 -18.17 8.82
C GLU A 151 -17.95 -18.54 7.35
N GLY A 152 -18.93 -18.36 6.45
CA GLY A 152 -18.77 -18.65 5.04
C GLY A 152 -17.79 -17.70 4.35
N VAL A 153 -17.79 -16.43 4.76
CA VAL A 153 -16.86 -15.40 4.26
C VAL A 153 -15.45 -15.68 4.76
N VAL A 154 -15.27 -16.01 6.04
CA VAL A 154 -13.98 -16.46 6.61
C VAL A 154 -13.45 -17.67 5.85
N SER A 155 -14.28 -18.69 5.66
CA SER A 155 -13.90 -19.91 4.95
C SER A 155 -13.48 -19.63 3.49
N ARG A 156 -14.21 -18.73 2.80
CA ARG A 156 -13.83 -18.28 1.46
C ARG A 156 -12.49 -17.57 1.49
N PHE A 157 -12.31 -16.55 2.33
CA PHE A 157 -11.06 -15.79 2.41
C PHE A 157 -9.86 -16.74 2.62
N LYS A 158 -9.97 -17.66 3.59
CA LYS A 158 -8.93 -18.66 3.87
C LYS A 158 -8.60 -19.54 2.68
N SER A 159 -9.59 -19.92 1.88
CA SER A 159 -9.39 -20.78 0.71
C SER A 159 -8.56 -20.11 -0.40
N PHE A 160 -8.54 -18.77 -0.45
CA PHE A 160 -7.85 -18.01 -1.48
C PHE A 160 -6.56 -17.33 -0.99
N PHE A 161 -6.52 -16.94 0.28
CA PHE A 161 -5.40 -16.18 0.86
C PHE A 161 -4.60 -16.94 1.93
N GLY A 162 -5.12 -18.06 2.44
CA GLY A 162 -4.50 -18.86 3.50
C GLY A 162 -4.99 -18.52 4.91
N GLU A 163 -4.34 -19.09 5.91
CA GLU A 163 -4.71 -18.90 7.32
C GLU A 163 -4.58 -17.44 7.77
N THR A 164 -5.60 -16.93 8.45
CA THR A 164 -5.72 -15.52 8.86
C THR A 164 -4.87 -15.16 10.08
N ASN A 165 -4.50 -16.17 10.88
CA ASN A 165 -3.53 -16.06 11.95
C ASN A 165 -2.28 -16.86 11.55
N SER A 166 -1.10 -16.24 11.57
CA SER A 166 0.12 -16.91 11.11
C SER A 166 1.39 -16.30 11.68
N VAL A 167 2.47 -17.08 11.63
CA VAL A 167 3.81 -16.65 12.02
C VAL A 167 4.76 -16.76 10.83
N HIS A 168 5.59 -15.74 10.63
CA HIS A 168 6.58 -15.69 9.57
C HIS A 168 7.92 -15.22 10.09
N THR A 169 8.98 -15.96 9.79
CA THR A 169 10.35 -15.50 10.03
C THR A 169 10.86 -14.73 8.81
N LEU A 170 11.19 -13.45 8.98
CA LEU A 170 11.72 -12.56 7.94
C LEU A 170 12.87 -11.74 8.53
N GLY A 171 14.02 -11.67 7.86
CA GLY A 171 15.16 -10.85 8.32
C GLY A 171 15.59 -11.11 9.77
N ASN A 172 15.57 -12.36 10.24
CA ASN A 172 15.80 -12.74 11.65
C ASN A 172 14.85 -12.06 12.65
N HIS A 173 13.62 -11.81 12.24
CA HIS A 173 12.52 -11.35 13.08
C HIS A 173 11.33 -12.29 12.96
N THR A 174 10.51 -12.35 14.00
CA THR A 174 9.26 -13.12 14.02
C THR A 174 8.09 -12.16 13.79
N PHE A 175 7.45 -12.27 12.64
CA PHE A 175 6.21 -11.55 12.32
C PHE A 175 5.01 -12.39 12.75
N VAL A 176 4.11 -11.80 13.54
CA VAL A 176 2.88 -12.42 14.02
C VAL A 176 1.71 -11.68 13.41
N LEU A 177 0.96 -12.36 12.54
CA LEU A 177 -0.26 -11.84 11.91
C LEU A 177 -1.47 -12.34 12.70
N ILE A 178 -2.37 -11.44 13.07
CA ILE A 178 -3.58 -11.76 13.84
C ILE A 178 -4.83 -11.30 13.13
N ASP A 179 -5.78 -12.22 13.01
CA ASP A 179 -7.15 -11.96 12.59
C ASP A 179 -7.91 -11.18 13.69
N SER A 180 -7.66 -9.88 13.68
CA SER A 180 -8.13 -8.98 14.72
C SER A 180 -9.64 -8.73 14.64
N VAL A 181 -10.21 -8.77 13.43
CA VAL A 181 -11.65 -8.58 13.20
C VAL A 181 -12.48 -9.76 13.70
N SER A 182 -11.97 -10.99 13.56
CA SER A 182 -12.61 -12.19 14.11
C SER A 182 -12.41 -12.31 15.62
N LEU A 183 -11.30 -11.79 16.16
CA LEU A 183 -11.02 -11.79 17.61
C LEU A 183 -12.03 -10.95 18.41
N GLU A 184 -12.56 -9.88 17.80
CA GLU A 184 -13.61 -9.02 18.38
C GLU A 184 -15.00 -9.66 18.41
N ASN A 185 -15.19 -10.83 17.78
CA ASN A 185 -16.46 -11.55 17.86
C ASN A 185 -16.66 -12.13 19.27
N THR A 186 -17.88 -12.00 19.80
CA THR A 186 -18.26 -12.46 21.14
C THR A 186 -19.37 -13.53 21.13
N GLU A 187 -19.98 -13.79 19.98
CA GLU A 187 -21.16 -14.65 19.85
C GLU A 187 -20.87 -16.03 19.23
N ASN A 188 -19.95 -16.08 18.25
CA ASN A 188 -19.69 -17.30 17.48
C ASN A 188 -18.29 -17.86 17.76
N PRO A 189 -18.18 -18.97 18.53
CA PRO A 189 -16.89 -19.56 18.86
C PRO A 189 -16.11 -20.01 17.64
N LYS A 190 -16.76 -20.41 16.54
CA LYS A 190 -16.02 -20.80 15.32
C LYS A 190 -15.26 -19.64 14.68
N ILE A 191 -15.64 -18.39 14.98
CA ILE A 191 -15.00 -17.18 14.46
C ILE A 191 -13.89 -16.72 15.41
N TYR A 192 -14.17 -16.54 16.71
CA TYR A 192 -13.17 -15.98 17.62
C TYR A 192 -12.18 -17.01 18.21
N GLU A 193 -12.58 -18.29 18.37
CA GLU A 193 -11.71 -19.30 18.98
C GLU A 193 -10.40 -19.55 18.21
N PRO A 194 -10.38 -19.61 16.86
CA PRO A 194 -9.14 -19.78 16.12
C PRO A 194 -8.08 -18.71 16.46
N ALA A 195 -8.47 -17.44 16.53
CA ALA A 195 -7.56 -16.34 16.87
C ALA A 195 -7.12 -16.38 18.35
N ARG A 196 -8.04 -16.69 19.27
CA ARG A 196 -7.72 -16.84 20.71
C ARG A 196 -6.77 -18.00 20.96
N ARG A 197 -7.05 -19.17 20.37
CA ARG A 197 -6.21 -20.36 20.49
C ARG A 197 -4.81 -20.11 19.94
N PHE A 198 -4.72 -19.49 18.76
CA PHE A 198 -3.44 -19.10 18.18
C PHE A 198 -2.61 -18.23 19.13
N LEU A 199 -3.24 -17.20 19.73
CA LEU A 199 -2.60 -16.33 20.72
C LEU A 199 -2.11 -17.09 21.96
N ASP A 200 -2.92 -18.02 22.48
CA ASP A 200 -2.59 -18.83 23.65
C ASP A 200 -1.44 -19.80 23.37
N GLU A 201 -1.52 -20.53 22.26
CA GLU A 201 -0.48 -21.45 21.80
C GLU A 201 0.84 -20.72 21.51
N PHE A 202 0.77 -19.56 20.85
CA PHE A 202 1.94 -18.72 20.60
C PHE A 202 2.58 -18.27 21.92
N SER A 203 1.78 -17.76 22.85
CA SER A 203 2.28 -17.33 24.17
C SER A 203 2.90 -18.49 24.96
N ALA A 204 2.32 -19.69 24.89
CA ALA A 204 2.83 -20.88 25.56
C ALA A 204 4.15 -21.39 24.94
N SER A 205 4.38 -21.12 23.66
CA SER A 205 5.61 -21.50 22.95
C SER A 205 6.83 -20.64 23.31
N ILE A 206 6.63 -19.45 23.91
CA ILE A 206 7.71 -18.56 24.32
C ILE A 206 8.41 -19.17 25.55
N PRO A 207 9.73 -19.45 25.50
CA PRO A 207 10.46 -19.97 26.65
C PRO A 207 10.34 -19.03 27.85
N SER A 208 9.90 -19.54 29.00
CA SER A 208 9.90 -18.75 30.23
C SER A 208 11.35 -18.43 30.65
N PRO A 209 11.67 -17.18 31.04
CA PRO A 209 13.01 -16.81 31.52
C PRO A 209 13.52 -17.72 32.64
N ARG A 210 12.59 -18.28 33.45
CA ARG A 210 12.90 -19.20 34.55
C ARG A 210 13.46 -20.56 34.11
N LYS A 211 13.13 -21.04 32.90
CA LYS A 211 13.62 -22.33 32.38
C LYS A 211 15.04 -22.25 31.81
N LEU A 212 15.48 -21.07 31.39
CA LEU A 212 16.82 -20.86 30.84
C LEU A 212 17.90 -20.81 31.95
N LEU A 213 17.52 -20.47 33.18
CA LEU A 213 18.43 -20.47 34.35
C LEU A 213 18.55 -21.84 35.05
N GLN A 214 17.79 -22.84 34.63
CA GLN A 214 17.80 -24.19 35.22
C GLN A 214 18.55 -25.23 34.38
N GLN A 215 18.96 -24.88 33.16
CA GLN A 215 19.84 -25.72 32.35
C GLN A 215 21.29 -25.38 32.67
N ASN A 216 21.78 -25.93 33.79
CA ASN A 216 23.21 -25.99 34.07
C ASN A 216 23.92 -26.71 32.90
N PRO A 217 25.01 -26.15 32.34
CA PRO A 217 25.83 -26.86 31.36
C PRO A 217 26.76 -27.82 32.10
N GLU A 218 26.23 -28.95 32.58
CA GLU A 218 27.10 -30.07 32.95
C GLU A 218 27.63 -30.74 31.67
N VAL A 219 28.85 -30.32 31.34
CA VAL A 219 29.92 -31.11 30.70
C VAL A 219 29.50 -32.55 30.39
N ARG A 220 29.21 -32.84 29.13
CA ARG A 220 29.24 -34.21 28.63
C ARG A 220 30.31 -34.33 27.56
N SER A 221 31.45 -34.82 28.02
CA SER A 221 32.61 -35.18 27.21
C SER A 221 32.22 -36.03 26.01
N SER A 222 32.85 -35.74 24.90
CA SER A 222 32.93 -36.54 23.68
C SER A 222 33.03 -38.05 23.94
N LYS A 223 32.12 -38.81 23.32
CA LYS A 223 32.39 -40.18 22.90
C LYS A 223 31.96 -40.36 21.45
N LEU A 224 32.94 -40.81 20.66
CA LEU A 224 32.88 -41.22 19.27
C LEU A 224 31.65 -42.09 18.98
N TYR A 225 31.01 -41.83 17.83
CA TYR A 225 29.97 -42.68 17.25
C TYR A 225 30.57 -43.98 16.73
N ASP A 226 30.00 -45.09 17.17
CA ASP A 226 30.10 -46.40 16.52
C ASP A 226 28.85 -46.59 15.64
N ALA A 227 29.04 -47.16 14.45
CA ALA A 227 28.02 -47.24 13.41
C ALA A 227 27.12 -48.47 13.61
N GLY A 228 25.80 -48.29 13.57
CA GLY A 228 24.86 -49.42 13.50
C GLY A 228 23.39 -49.07 13.67
N ASN A 229 22.64 -49.14 12.56
CA ASN A 229 21.21 -49.45 12.40
C ASN A 229 20.21 -48.96 13.47
N GLY A 230 19.37 -47.98 13.11
CA GLY A 230 18.15 -47.66 13.85
C GLY A 230 17.41 -46.46 13.27
N ALA A 231 16.08 -46.50 13.36
CA ALA A 231 15.10 -45.54 12.85
C ALA A 231 15.49 -44.04 12.97
N ALA A 232 15.03 -43.26 12.00
CA ALA A 232 15.18 -41.80 11.95
C ALA A 232 14.75 -41.16 13.29
N PRO A 233 15.64 -40.41 13.97
CA PRO A 233 15.26 -39.68 15.17
C PRO A 233 14.43 -38.46 14.76
N ALA A 234 13.33 -38.23 15.49
CA ALA A 234 12.50 -37.05 15.38
C ALA A 234 13.36 -35.78 15.46
N ASN A 235 13.13 -34.86 14.51
CA ASN A 235 13.77 -33.55 14.43
C ASN A 235 13.64 -32.79 15.77
N THR A 236 14.66 -32.87 16.62
CA THR A 236 14.85 -31.95 17.74
C THR A 236 15.29 -30.62 17.19
N VAL A 237 14.36 -29.67 17.11
CA VAL A 237 14.63 -28.26 16.81
C VAL A 237 15.56 -27.72 17.91
N PRO A 238 16.76 -27.19 17.58
CA PRO A 238 17.62 -26.55 18.59
C PRO A 238 16.90 -25.34 19.21
N PRO A 239 17.19 -24.96 20.47
CA PRO A 239 16.49 -23.88 21.15
C PRO A 239 16.70 -22.57 20.39
N ILE A 240 15.64 -22.09 19.73
CA ILE A 240 15.64 -20.83 19.00
C ILE A 240 15.84 -19.71 20.02
N SER A 241 16.95 -18.97 19.92
CA SER A 241 17.08 -17.66 20.57
C SER A 241 15.86 -16.82 20.18
N PRO A 242 15.09 -16.23 21.12
CA PRO A 242 13.82 -15.61 20.79
C PRO A 242 14.06 -14.37 19.90
N LEU A 243 13.82 -14.52 18.60
CA LEU A 243 13.93 -13.44 17.63
C LEU A 243 13.00 -12.27 18.03
N PRO A 244 13.37 -11.01 17.77
CA PRO A 244 12.50 -9.88 18.00
C PRO A 244 11.17 -10.03 17.24
N LYS A 245 10.07 -9.68 17.90
CA LYS A 245 8.70 -9.92 17.40
C LYS A 245 8.07 -8.65 16.85
N ILE A 246 7.45 -8.74 15.68
CA ILE A 246 6.67 -7.66 15.07
C ILE A 246 5.23 -8.14 14.93
N LEU A 247 4.29 -7.40 15.52
CA LEU A 247 2.86 -7.70 15.44
C LEU A 247 2.25 -6.97 14.25
N LEU A 248 1.55 -7.71 13.38
CA LEU A 248 0.75 -7.18 12.30
C LEU A 248 -0.73 -7.47 12.57
N THR A 249 -1.54 -6.43 12.53
CA THR A 249 -2.99 -6.47 12.69
C THR A 249 -3.62 -5.61 11.61
N HIS A 250 -4.90 -5.80 11.29
CA HIS A 250 -5.60 -4.84 10.44
C HIS A 250 -6.11 -3.69 11.30
N VAL A 251 -6.97 -3.99 12.27
CA VAL A 251 -7.55 -2.97 13.15
C VAL A 251 -6.50 -2.52 14.18
N PRO A 252 -6.32 -1.21 14.40
CA PRO A 252 -5.41 -0.67 15.40
C PRO A 252 -5.71 -1.16 16.81
N LEU A 253 -4.67 -1.18 17.66
CA LEU A 253 -4.85 -1.46 19.07
C LEU A 253 -5.67 -0.34 19.74
N TYR A 254 -6.39 -0.69 20.82
CA TYR A 254 -7.22 0.29 21.52
C TYR A 254 -6.44 1.55 21.92
N ARG A 255 -7.00 2.70 21.57
CA ARG A 255 -6.52 4.03 21.94
C ARG A 255 -7.71 4.98 22.12
N PRO A 256 -7.66 5.93 23.08
CA PRO A 256 -8.73 6.92 23.25
C PRO A 256 -8.94 7.78 22.00
N GLN A 257 -10.16 8.28 21.82
CA GLN A 257 -10.46 9.27 20.80
C GLN A 257 -9.52 10.48 20.91
N ASN A 258 -9.12 11.03 19.77
CA ASN A 258 -8.19 12.17 19.67
C ASN A 258 -6.77 11.91 20.22
N THR A 259 -6.36 10.63 20.33
CA THR A 259 -4.95 10.30 20.59
C THR A 259 -4.07 10.97 19.52
N PRO A 260 -3.03 11.76 19.91
CA PRO A 260 -2.13 12.39 18.95
C PRO A 260 -1.38 11.35 18.11
N CYS A 261 -1.45 11.48 16.78
CA CYS A 261 -0.93 10.52 15.80
C CYS A 261 0.38 10.93 15.12
N GLY A 262 1.06 11.94 15.66
CA GLY A 262 2.23 12.53 15.04
C GLY A 262 1.89 13.49 13.88
N PRO A 263 2.91 14.16 13.31
CA PRO A 263 2.72 15.26 12.35
C PRO A 263 2.41 14.82 10.91
N LEU A 264 2.54 13.52 10.61
CA LEU A 264 2.36 12.97 9.25
C LEU A 264 0.92 12.54 8.96
N ARG A 265 -0.01 12.73 9.92
CA ARG A 265 -1.44 12.50 9.75
C ARG A 265 -2.11 13.68 9.06
N GLU A 266 -3.02 13.41 8.13
CA GLU A 266 -3.83 14.42 7.43
C GLU A 266 -5.20 14.67 8.10
N GLY A 267 -5.83 13.62 8.67
CA GLY A 267 -7.18 13.66 9.25
C GLY A 267 -7.25 13.49 10.78
N HIS A 268 -8.46 13.32 11.32
CA HIS A 268 -8.69 13.00 12.74
C HIS A 268 -8.62 11.51 13.00
N SER A 269 -8.04 11.09 14.13
CA SER A 269 -7.88 9.68 14.52
C SER A 269 -9.20 8.98 14.74
N LEU A 270 -9.40 7.81 14.14
CA LEU A 270 -10.47 6.88 14.53
C LEU A 270 -10.10 6.14 15.83
N ASP A 271 -11.15 5.71 16.54
CA ASP A 271 -11.05 4.95 17.78
C ASP A 271 -10.49 3.55 17.49
N GLY A 272 -9.51 3.11 18.27
CA GLY A 272 -9.07 1.70 18.26
C GLY A 272 -10.01 0.87 19.14
N THR A 273 -10.42 -0.31 18.69
CA THR A 273 -11.44 -1.11 19.40
C THR A 273 -10.88 -2.34 20.12
N ILE A 274 -9.66 -2.79 19.81
CA ILE A 274 -9.16 -4.09 20.29
C ILE A 274 -8.57 -3.99 21.70
N PRO A 275 -9.04 -4.77 22.70
CA PRO A 275 -8.54 -4.73 24.06
C PRO A 275 -7.03 -5.01 24.16
N LEU A 276 -6.30 -3.91 24.40
CA LEU A 276 -4.85 -3.74 24.31
C LEU A 276 -3.99 -4.70 25.14
N ARG A 277 -4.45 -5.11 26.32
CA ARG A 277 -3.54 -5.63 27.36
C ARG A 277 -3.11 -7.07 27.14
N ASP A 278 -3.96 -7.91 26.56
CA ASP A 278 -3.69 -9.34 26.50
C ASP A 278 -2.77 -9.68 25.31
N ILE A 279 -2.95 -9.01 24.17
CA ILE A 279 -2.15 -9.26 22.96
C ILE A 279 -0.69 -8.82 23.17
N LEU A 280 -0.46 -7.60 23.67
CA LEU A 280 0.91 -7.11 23.90
C LEU A 280 1.65 -7.92 24.97
N LYS A 281 0.94 -8.45 25.98
CA LYS A 281 1.55 -9.33 26.99
C LYS A 281 1.89 -10.71 26.46
N LYS A 282 1.00 -11.31 25.66
CA LYS A 282 1.19 -12.64 25.06
C LYS A 282 2.30 -12.63 24.01
N ILE A 283 2.34 -11.58 23.18
CA ILE A 283 3.26 -11.52 22.05
C ILE A 283 4.57 -10.85 22.43
N GLN A 284 4.56 -9.82 23.27
CA GLN A 284 5.74 -9.00 23.60
C GLN A 284 6.47 -8.50 22.33
N PRO A 285 5.78 -7.76 21.44
CA PRO A 285 6.38 -7.25 20.21
C PRO A 285 7.25 -6.01 20.50
N ILE A 286 8.24 -5.76 19.62
CA ILE A 286 9.05 -4.53 19.60
C ILE A 286 8.44 -3.46 18.69
N LEU A 287 7.57 -3.85 17.76
CA LEU A 287 6.84 -2.97 16.84
C LEU A 287 5.46 -3.59 16.55
N VAL A 288 4.44 -2.74 16.45
CA VAL A 288 3.12 -3.08 15.93
C VAL A 288 2.88 -2.29 14.64
N ALA A 289 2.33 -2.92 13.61
CA ALA A 289 1.81 -2.23 12.44
C ALA A 289 0.35 -2.61 12.18
N SER A 290 -0.48 -1.59 11.91
CA SER A 290 -1.93 -1.68 11.68
C SER A 290 -2.35 -0.99 10.38
N GLY A 291 -3.58 -1.21 9.94
CA GLY A 291 -4.28 -0.51 8.83
C GLY A 291 -5.57 0.15 9.34
N ASP A 292 -6.68 0.03 8.60
CA ASP A 292 -8.08 0.40 8.91
C ASP A 292 -8.35 1.91 9.07
N ASP A 293 -7.49 2.67 9.75
CA ASP A 293 -7.66 4.11 9.96
C ASP A 293 -7.33 4.95 8.70
N HIS A 294 -6.92 4.29 7.61
CA HIS A 294 -6.55 4.80 6.28
C HIS A 294 -5.42 5.86 6.25
N ASP A 295 -5.06 6.44 7.38
CA ASP A 295 -4.12 7.52 7.53
C ASP A 295 -3.03 7.16 8.54
N TYR A 296 -1.89 7.82 8.40
CA TYR A 296 -0.74 7.53 9.23
C TYR A 296 -1.04 7.88 10.70
N CYS A 297 -0.61 7.00 11.60
CA CYS A 297 -0.65 7.29 13.03
C CYS A 297 0.48 6.58 13.77
N GLU A 298 1.18 7.31 14.63
CA GLU A 298 2.14 6.74 15.56
C GLU A 298 1.62 6.85 17.00
N VAL A 299 1.57 5.72 17.70
CA VAL A 299 1.16 5.66 19.11
C VAL A 299 2.14 4.80 19.90
N LEU A 300 2.38 5.17 21.15
CA LEU A 300 3.18 4.36 22.08
C LEU A 300 2.26 3.65 23.07
N HIS A 301 2.43 2.34 23.20
CA HIS A 301 1.69 1.49 24.11
C HIS A 301 2.57 0.96 25.24
N ALA A 302 1.98 0.77 26.42
CA ALA A 302 2.67 0.06 27.51
C ALA A 302 2.68 -1.45 27.22
N GLY A 303 3.84 -1.97 26.83
CA GLY A 303 4.08 -3.40 26.65
C GLY A 303 4.54 -4.09 27.94
N ALA A 304 4.82 -5.39 27.85
CA ALA A 304 5.29 -6.17 28.99
C ALA A 304 6.72 -5.82 29.42
N THR A 305 7.58 -5.44 28.46
CA THR A 305 9.01 -5.21 28.64
C THR A 305 9.43 -3.75 28.43
N GLY A 306 8.50 -2.86 28.09
CA GLY A 306 8.78 -1.47 27.77
C GLY A 306 7.68 -0.83 26.92
N MET A 307 7.95 0.36 26.40
CA MET A 307 7.05 1.03 25.46
C MET A 307 7.16 0.37 24.07
N VAL A 308 6.02 0.10 23.45
CA VAL A 308 5.92 -0.49 22.11
C VAL A 308 5.33 0.54 21.17
N LYS A 309 6.01 0.80 20.06
CA LYS A 309 5.49 1.69 19.01
C LYS A 309 4.50 0.93 18.13
N GLU A 310 3.31 1.50 17.95
CA GLU A 310 2.37 1.14 16.90
C GLU A 310 2.42 2.17 15.77
N ILE A 311 2.48 1.68 14.53
CA ILE A 311 2.34 2.49 13.33
C ILE A 311 1.10 2.01 12.55
N THR A 312 0.10 2.87 12.45
CA THR A 312 -0.99 2.68 11.48
C THR A 312 -0.51 3.11 10.10
N VAL A 313 -0.51 2.18 9.16
CA VAL A 313 -0.06 2.36 7.79
C VAL A 313 -1.14 3.08 7.00
N LYS A 314 -0.74 4.12 6.28
CA LYS A 314 -1.63 4.87 5.40
C LYS A 314 -2.16 3.98 4.27
N SER A 315 -3.40 4.20 3.85
CA SER A 315 -4.02 3.51 2.73
C SER A 315 -3.16 3.68 1.47
N PHE A 316 -2.97 2.59 0.75
CA PHE A 316 -2.32 2.59 -0.55
C PHE A 316 -3.24 3.11 -1.67
N SER A 317 -4.55 3.11 -1.42
CA SER A 317 -5.58 3.49 -2.37
C SER A 317 -5.84 4.99 -2.34
N MET A 318 -5.98 5.59 -3.53
CA MET A 318 -6.39 6.99 -3.65
C MET A 318 -7.90 7.21 -3.39
N ALA A 319 -8.66 6.14 -3.16
CA ALA A 319 -10.11 6.21 -2.95
C ALA A 319 -10.52 6.33 -1.48
N MET A 320 -9.58 6.25 -0.53
CA MET A 320 -9.83 6.09 0.90
C MET A 320 -9.66 7.37 1.72
N SER A 321 -10.21 8.46 1.20
CA SER A 321 -10.32 9.77 1.89
C SER A 321 -9.01 10.38 2.40
N VAL A 322 -7.86 9.93 1.87
CA VAL A 322 -6.54 10.52 2.10
C VAL A 322 -6.02 11.20 0.84
N ARG A 323 -5.40 12.37 1.00
CA ARG A 323 -4.90 13.16 -0.12
C ARG A 323 -3.64 12.57 -0.73
N ARG A 324 -2.72 12.06 0.10
CA ARG A 324 -1.48 11.43 -0.36
C ARG A 324 -1.37 10.00 0.14
N PRO A 325 -1.90 9.00 -0.58
CA PRO A 325 -1.81 7.58 -0.18
C PRO A 325 -0.38 7.17 0.20
N GLY A 326 -0.18 6.06 0.91
CA GLY A 326 1.15 5.68 1.38
C GLY A 326 1.38 4.19 1.52
N PHE A 327 2.62 3.86 1.89
CA PHE A 327 3.02 2.53 2.35
C PHE A 327 4.15 2.68 3.37
N LEU A 328 4.35 1.66 4.21
CA LEU A 328 5.42 1.65 5.20
C LEU A 328 6.56 0.75 4.73
N MET A 329 7.78 1.29 4.71
CA MET A 329 8.99 0.51 4.47
C MET A 329 9.56 0.08 5.81
N LEU A 330 9.94 -1.19 5.93
CA LEU A 330 10.70 -1.71 7.06
C LEU A 330 12.06 -2.21 6.58
N SER A 331 13.10 -1.79 7.28
CA SER A 331 14.47 -2.28 7.15
C SER A 331 14.81 -3.01 8.44
N LEU A 332 15.20 -4.28 8.33
CA LEU A 332 15.43 -5.16 9.46
C LEU A 332 16.89 -5.61 9.46
N TRP A 333 17.59 -5.39 10.56
CA TRP A 333 18.94 -5.89 10.72
C TRP A 333 19.11 -6.46 12.13
N ASN A 334 19.16 -7.79 12.19
CA ASN A 334 19.38 -8.54 13.41
C ASN A 334 20.47 -9.60 13.15
N PRO A 335 21.76 -9.23 13.28
CA PRO A 335 22.86 -10.18 13.14
C PRO A 335 22.80 -11.13 14.35
N VAL A 336 22.42 -12.38 14.11
CA VAL A 336 22.47 -13.43 15.13
C VAL A 336 23.94 -13.76 15.38
N LYS A 337 24.57 -13.07 16.33
CA LYS A 337 25.92 -13.44 16.77
C LYS A 337 25.81 -14.74 17.58
N GLU A 338 26.56 -15.76 17.18
CA GLU A 338 26.94 -16.82 18.10
C GLU A 338 27.71 -16.16 19.25
N ALA A 339 27.23 -16.34 20.48
CA ALA A 339 27.64 -15.67 21.73
C ALA A 339 26.94 -14.33 22.02
N VAL A 340 26.10 -14.42 23.06
CA VAL A 340 25.65 -13.32 23.91
C VAL A 340 26.87 -12.47 24.30
N VAL A 341 26.97 -11.27 23.74
CA VAL A 341 27.78 -10.22 24.33
C VAL A 341 26.82 -9.43 25.22
N GLU A 342 26.89 -9.69 26.52
CA GLU A 342 26.30 -8.80 27.51
C GLU A 342 26.90 -7.40 27.31
N GLY A 343 26.03 -6.39 27.17
CA GLY A 343 26.43 -4.98 27.18
C GLY A 343 26.48 -4.25 25.84
N GLY A 344 25.92 -4.79 24.76
CA GLY A 344 25.69 -4.02 23.53
C GLY A 344 24.42 -3.17 23.64
N ASN A 345 24.54 -1.84 23.49
CA ASN A 345 23.43 -0.88 23.47
C ASN A 345 22.21 -1.42 22.70
N ASP A 346 21.00 -1.19 23.24
CA ASP A 346 19.67 -1.49 22.63
C ASP A 346 19.47 -0.76 21.28
N ALA A 347 20.28 -1.10 20.28
CA ALA A 347 20.09 -0.66 18.92
C ALA A 347 18.84 -1.37 18.39
N SER A 348 17.80 -0.60 18.08
CA SER A 348 16.58 -1.12 17.46
C SER A 348 16.95 -1.94 16.23
N THR A 349 16.57 -3.22 16.20
CA THR A 349 16.82 -4.13 15.06
C THR A 349 15.87 -3.88 13.87
N VAL A 350 15.02 -2.86 13.99
CA VAL A 350 14.01 -2.45 13.02
C VAL A 350 14.07 -0.94 12.83
N GLN A 351 14.11 -0.51 11.56
CA GLN A 351 13.90 0.88 11.15
C GLN A 351 12.72 0.95 10.20
N SER A 352 11.96 2.04 10.27
CA SER A 352 10.72 2.22 9.51
C SER A 352 10.66 3.57 8.84
N ARG A 353 10.13 3.64 7.62
CA ARG A 353 9.94 4.89 6.86
C ARG A 353 8.58 4.90 6.18
N LEU A 354 7.78 5.93 6.45
CA LEU A 354 6.57 6.21 5.66
C LEU A 354 6.97 6.74 4.28
N CYS A 355 6.37 6.16 3.24
CA CYS A 355 6.55 6.60 1.87
C CYS A 355 5.22 7.08 1.28
N LEU A 356 5.16 8.39 1.00
CA LEU A 356 3.98 9.02 0.42
C LEU A 356 3.95 8.85 -1.09
N LEU A 357 2.77 8.54 -1.59
CA LEU A 357 2.42 8.40 -2.99
C LEU A 357 1.91 9.74 -3.54
N PRO A 358 1.88 9.90 -4.88
CA PRO A 358 1.40 11.13 -5.50
C PRO A 358 -0.05 11.47 -5.11
N ASP A 359 -0.31 12.76 -4.96
CA ASP A 359 -1.65 13.32 -4.82
C ASP A 359 -2.38 13.27 -6.19
N GLN A 360 -2.92 12.09 -6.53
CA GLN A 360 -3.55 11.86 -7.83
C GLN A 360 -4.77 12.75 -8.05
N VAL A 361 -5.56 12.99 -6.99
CA VAL A 361 -6.74 13.85 -7.06
C VAL A 361 -6.33 15.30 -7.32
N GLY A 362 -5.25 15.77 -6.70
CA GLY A 362 -4.69 17.09 -6.94
C GLY A 362 -4.14 17.28 -8.32
N ILE A 363 -3.42 16.28 -8.83
CA ILE A 363 -2.93 16.27 -10.20
C ILE A 363 -4.11 16.44 -11.18
N TRP A 364 -5.19 15.68 -11.00
CA TRP A 364 -6.39 15.81 -11.83
C TRP A 364 -7.07 17.18 -11.71
N GLN A 365 -7.16 17.74 -10.50
CA GLN A 365 -7.71 19.08 -10.28
C GLN A 365 -6.87 20.15 -11.00
N THR A 366 -5.55 20.05 -10.96
CA THR A 366 -4.65 20.95 -11.69
C THR A 366 -4.86 20.84 -13.20
N TYR A 367 -4.92 19.63 -13.76
CA TYR A 367 -5.20 19.45 -15.19
C TYR A 367 -6.55 20.02 -15.61
N LEU A 368 -7.60 19.82 -14.80
CA LEU A 368 -8.93 20.37 -15.06
C LEU A 368 -8.92 21.90 -15.05
N MET A 369 -8.21 22.51 -14.09
CA MET A 369 -8.04 23.96 -14.00
C MET A 369 -7.29 24.51 -15.22
N LEU A 370 -6.17 23.89 -15.61
CA LEU A 370 -5.40 24.28 -16.79
C LEU A 370 -6.20 24.15 -18.09
N PHE A 371 -7.02 23.10 -18.21
CA PHE A 371 -7.95 22.94 -19.32
C PHE A 371 -8.98 24.08 -19.36
N GLY A 372 -9.56 24.44 -18.21
CA GLY A 372 -10.49 25.57 -18.08
C GLY A 372 -9.85 26.90 -18.49
N ILE A 373 -8.63 27.18 -18.02
CA ILE A 373 -7.85 28.37 -18.40
C ILE A 373 -7.59 28.37 -19.91
N THR A 374 -7.18 27.24 -20.47
CA THR A 374 -6.92 27.10 -21.92
C THR A 374 -8.17 27.41 -22.73
N LYS A 375 -9.33 26.83 -22.35
CA LYS A 375 -10.61 27.11 -22.98
C LYS A 375 -10.99 28.59 -22.90
N PHE A 376 -10.78 29.22 -21.75
CA PHE A 376 -11.04 30.64 -21.55
C PHE A 376 -10.19 31.52 -22.47
N VAL A 377 -8.86 31.31 -22.49
CA VAL A 377 -7.93 32.08 -23.33
C VAL A 377 -8.23 31.91 -24.82
N VAL A 378 -8.49 30.68 -25.27
CA VAL A 378 -8.85 30.40 -26.67
C VAL A 378 -10.16 31.11 -27.04
N THR A 379 -11.16 31.06 -26.16
CA THR A 379 -12.45 31.74 -26.40
C THR A 379 -12.28 33.25 -26.47
N LEU A 380 -11.52 33.85 -25.54
CA LEU A 380 -11.19 35.28 -25.58
C LEU A 380 -10.46 35.66 -26.86
N SER A 381 -9.50 34.85 -27.31
CA SER A 381 -8.77 35.09 -28.56
C SER A 381 -9.70 35.05 -29.78
N ILE A 382 -10.63 34.09 -29.84
CA ILE A 382 -11.62 34.01 -30.92
C ILE A 382 -12.54 35.25 -30.91
N VAL A 383 -13.03 35.66 -29.75
CA VAL A 383 -13.91 36.83 -29.59
C VAL A 383 -13.16 38.11 -29.97
N TRP A 384 -11.93 38.28 -29.47
CA TRP A 384 -11.08 39.43 -29.79
C TRP A 384 -10.82 39.53 -31.30
N ASN A 385 -10.44 38.42 -31.95
CA ASN A 385 -10.22 38.40 -33.39
C ASN A 385 -11.50 38.69 -34.17
N SER A 386 -12.65 38.19 -33.72
CA SER A 386 -13.95 38.47 -34.34
C SER A 386 -14.31 39.96 -34.25
N ILE A 387 -14.11 40.59 -33.08
CA ILE A 387 -14.31 42.05 -32.89
C ILE A 387 -13.32 42.85 -33.76
N ALA A 388 -12.06 42.43 -33.83
CA ALA A 388 -11.03 43.09 -34.64
C ALA A 388 -11.37 43.03 -36.15
N ILE A 389 -11.92 41.92 -36.64
CA ILE A 389 -12.37 41.79 -38.03
C ILE A 389 -13.57 42.73 -38.29
N ILE A 390 -14.55 42.75 -37.39
CA ILE A 390 -15.74 43.63 -37.54
C ILE A 390 -15.31 45.11 -37.55
N THR A 391 -14.44 45.51 -36.63
CA THR A 391 -13.96 46.90 -36.55
C THR A 391 -13.12 47.31 -37.77
N ARG A 392 -12.28 46.41 -38.31
CA ARG A 392 -11.55 46.65 -39.57
C ARG A 392 -12.46 46.73 -40.80
N SER A 393 -13.48 45.86 -40.87
CA SER A 393 -14.47 45.89 -41.96
C SER A 393 -15.34 47.16 -41.93
N SER A 394 -15.65 47.69 -40.75
CA SER A 394 -16.37 48.96 -40.61
C SER A 394 -15.50 50.17 -40.96
N ALA A 395 -14.19 50.11 -40.70
CA ALA A 395 -13.25 51.17 -41.08
C ALA A 395 -13.02 51.25 -42.59
N SER A 396 -13.07 50.13 -43.32
CA SER A 396 -12.94 50.12 -44.80
C SER A 396 -14.17 50.64 -45.55
N ASN A 397 -15.36 50.68 -44.92
CA ASN A 397 -16.59 51.17 -45.56
C ASN A 397 -16.78 52.70 -45.49
N HIS A 398 -15.89 53.44 -44.84
CA HIS A 398 -15.92 54.91 -44.81
C HIS A 398 -14.89 55.59 -45.72
N GLY A 399 -14.24 54.84 -46.61
CA GLY A 399 -13.20 55.35 -47.53
C GLY A 399 -13.47 55.04 -48.99
N SER A 400 -14.58 55.53 -49.56
CA SER A 400 -14.75 55.56 -51.02
C SER A 400 -15.44 56.85 -51.49
N SER A 401 -14.62 57.87 -51.76
CA SER A 401 -14.87 58.87 -52.80
C SER A 401 -13.57 59.28 -53.50
N GLY A 402 -13.43 58.81 -54.75
CA GLY A 402 -12.75 59.45 -55.88
C GLY A 402 -11.26 59.83 -55.78
N SER A 403 -10.40 59.18 -56.58
CA SER A 403 -10.02 59.70 -57.90
C SER A 403 -8.93 58.84 -58.57
N SER A 404 -9.16 58.58 -59.85
CA SER A 404 -8.24 57.96 -60.81
C SER A 404 -7.14 58.94 -61.18
N TRP A 405 -5.86 58.55 -61.11
CA TRP A 405 -4.83 59.06 -62.02
C TRP A 405 -3.78 57.97 -62.32
N SER A 406 -3.61 57.75 -63.61
CA SER A 406 -2.57 57.00 -64.29
C SER A 406 -1.20 57.68 -64.19
N HIS A 407 -0.12 56.92 -63.97
CA HIS A 407 1.11 57.10 -64.74
C HIS A 407 2.05 55.89 -64.70
N TYR A 408 2.63 55.65 -65.88
CA TYR A 408 3.65 54.69 -66.28
C TYR A 408 4.99 54.83 -65.51
N GLY A 409 5.69 53.70 -65.37
CA GLY A 409 7.14 53.65 -65.60
C GLY A 409 7.97 52.92 -64.54
N GLY A 410 8.69 51.88 -64.97
CA GLY A 410 10.01 51.56 -64.41
C GLY A 410 10.21 50.15 -63.86
N TYR A 411 10.86 49.32 -64.68
CA TYR A 411 11.43 48.00 -64.41
C TYR A 411 12.26 47.88 -63.11
N GLY A 412 12.26 46.67 -62.52
CA GLY A 412 13.30 46.24 -61.56
C GLY A 412 13.00 44.91 -60.87
N ILE A 413 13.37 43.78 -61.49
CA ILE A 413 13.43 42.44 -60.89
C ILE A 413 14.68 42.35 -59.99
N PRO A 414 14.59 41.73 -58.79
CA PRO A 414 15.39 40.51 -58.53
C PRO A 414 14.54 39.44 -57.80
N SER A 415 14.33 38.27 -58.41
CA SER A 415 15.14 37.05 -58.26
C SER A 415 15.09 36.40 -56.87
N THR A 416 14.45 35.25 -56.85
CA THR A 416 14.39 34.20 -55.83
C THR A 416 15.77 33.78 -55.33
N THR A 417 15.93 33.64 -54.01
CA THR A 417 16.92 32.74 -53.41
C THR A 417 16.31 32.00 -52.24
N SER A 418 16.04 30.72 -52.47
CA SER A 418 15.92 29.67 -51.48
C SER A 418 17.23 29.49 -50.73
N SER A 419 17.18 29.39 -49.40
CA SER A 419 18.29 28.86 -48.60
C SER A 419 17.83 27.66 -47.76
N PRO A 420 18.71 26.69 -47.52
CA PRO A 420 18.36 25.32 -47.18
C PRO A 420 18.33 25.06 -45.66
N ALA A 421 17.64 23.99 -45.27
CA ALA A 421 17.71 23.42 -43.93
C ALA A 421 19.12 22.81 -43.66
N PRO A 422 19.61 22.83 -42.41
CA PRO A 422 20.84 22.12 -42.05
C PRO A 422 20.59 20.61 -41.89
N PRO A 423 21.62 19.77 -42.10
CA PRO A 423 21.47 18.32 -42.20
C PRO A 423 21.37 17.62 -40.83
N TYR A 424 20.66 16.49 -40.86
CA TYR A 424 20.72 15.40 -39.90
C TYR A 424 22.13 14.77 -39.92
N ASN A 425 22.72 14.55 -38.75
CA ASN A 425 23.82 13.60 -38.55
C ASN A 425 23.31 12.48 -37.64
N GLU A 426 23.33 11.26 -38.16
CA GLU A 426 23.36 10.02 -37.39
C GLU A 426 24.81 9.72 -36.97
N ASP A 427 24.93 8.81 -36.00
CA ASP A 427 26.13 8.16 -35.44
C ASP A 427 26.74 8.84 -34.20
N ASP A 428 26.38 8.32 -33.02
CA ASP A 428 27.36 7.62 -32.19
C ASP A 428 26.69 6.76 -31.10
N GLU A 429 26.94 5.46 -31.19
CA GLU A 429 26.64 4.45 -30.19
C GLU A 429 27.78 4.47 -29.15
N SER A 430 27.51 4.93 -27.92
CA SER A 430 28.38 4.59 -26.79
C SER A 430 27.60 4.48 -25.48
N THR A 431 27.79 3.32 -24.86
CA THR A 431 27.31 2.92 -23.56
C THR A 431 27.85 3.81 -22.45
N ALA A 432 26.97 4.61 -21.84
CA ALA A 432 27.17 5.17 -20.51
C ALA A 432 25.80 5.34 -19.84
N VAL A 433 25.55 4.60 -18.76
CA VAL A 433 24.40 4.84 -17.87
C VAL A 433 24.66 6.18 -17.18
N SER A 434 24.22 7.25 -17.81
CA SER A 434 24.32 8.62 -17.35
C SER A 434 23.19 8.93 -16.38
N SER A 435 23.42 9.86 -15.46
CA SER A 435 22.51 10.33 -14.39
C SER A 435 21.16 10.91 -14.86
N SER A 436 20.79 10.71 -16.13
CA SER A 436 19.48 11.01 -16.72
C SER A 436 18.36 10.08 -16.22
N ASP A 437 18.67 8.86 -15.78
CA ASP A 437 17.63 7.91 -15.31
C ASP A 437 17.01 8.30 -13.95
N ILE A 438 17.70 9.14 -13.17
CA ILE A 438 17.22 9.65 -11.89
C ILE A 438 16.31 10.87 -12.09
N LEU A 439 16.52 11.65 -13.17
CA LEU A 439 15.70 12.82 -13.48
C LEU A 439 14.31 12.43 -14.05
N PHE A 440 14.20 11.25 -14.66
CA PHE A 440 12.94 10.73 -15.20
C PHE A 440 11.91 10.33 -14.13
N CYS A 441 12.34 10.07 -12.88
CA CYS A 441 11.41 9.78 -11.78
C CYS A 441 10.51 10.97 -11.39
N CYS A 442 10.89 12.20 -11.75
CA CYS A 442 10.15 13.42 -11.41
C CYS A 442 9.30 13.99 -12.55
N PHE A 443 9.56 13.60 -13.82
CA PHE A 443 8.88 14.19 -14.98
C PHE A 443 7.90 13.27 -15.71
N ASP A 444 7.82 11.98 -15.37
CA ASP A 444 6.80 11.08 -15.93
C ASP A 444 5.46 11.16 -15.17
N ILE A 445 5.01 12.40 -14.91
CA ILE A 445 3.61 12.75 -14.65
C ILE A 445 2.84 12.89 -15.98
N SER A 446 3.55 12.89 -17.12
CA SER A 446 2.99 13.00 -18.46
C SER A 446 2.37 11.70 -19.00
N ALA A 447 2.69 10.52 -18.44
CA ALA A 447 1.98 9.28 -18.72
C ALA A 447 0.63 9.11 -17.97
N LEU A 448 -0.01 10.20 -17.54
CA LEU A 448 -1.37 10.25 -16.97
C LEU A 448 -2.40 10.93 -17.90
N ALA A 449 -2.07 11.08 -19.19
CA ALA A 449 -2.99 11.56 -20.23
C ALA A 449 -3.47 10.43 -21.14
#